data_AF-A0A925R6A8-F1
#
_entry.id   AF-A0A925R6A8-F1
#
_cell.length_a   1.000
_cell.length_b   1.000
_cell.length_c   1.000
_cell.angle_alpha   90.00
_cell.angle_beta   90.00
_cell.angle_gamma   90.00
#
_symmetry.space_group_name_H-M   'P 1'
#
loop_
_entity.id
_entity.type
_entity.pdbx_description
1 polymer ?
#
loop_
_entity_poly.entity_id
_entity_poly.type
_entity_poly.pdbx_seq_one_letter_code
_entity_poly.pdbx_strand_id
1 'polypeptide(L)' 'DVATLLGKLGANIDEVQHQRAFSSLSVERVQIEVVVHTRGVAHIEEILAATRAAGYRAERIG' A
#
# COMPACT_ATOMS: atom_id res chain seq x y z
N ASP A 1 -9.56 -3.59 3.23
CA ASP A 1 -8.51 -4.61 3.38
C ASP A 1 -7.12 -4.03 3.56
N VAL A 2 -6.56 -3.31 2.57
CA VAL A 2 -5.20 -2.72 2.71
C VAL A 2 -5.07 -1.77 3.90
N ALA A 3 -5.99 -0.81 4.07
CA ALA A 3 -5.96 0.09 5.23
C ALA A 3 -6.06 -0.65 6.58
N THR A 4 -6.86 -1.71 6.64
CA THR A 4 -6.99 -2.57 7.83
C THR A 4 -5.69 -3.32 8.12
N LEU A 5 -5.01 -3.83 7.08
CA LEU A 5 -3.71 -4.48 7.21
C LEU A 5 -2.66 -3.51 7.75
N LEU A 6 -2.58 -2.29 7.19
CA LEU A 6 -1.66 -1.26 7.65
C LEU A 6 -1.90 -0.87 9.11
N GLY A 7 -3.16 -0.70 9.52
CA GLY A 7 -3.51 -0.42 10.91
C GLY A 7 -3.13 -1.55 11.87
N LYS A 8 -3.29 -2.82 11.47
CA LYS A 8 -2.85 -3.98 12.27
C LYS A 8 -1.33 -4.03 12.47
N LEU A 9 -0.57 -3.49 11.53
CA LEU A 9 0.89 -3.40 11.61
C LEU A 9 1.35 -2.17 12.41
N GLY A 10 0.42 -1.35 12.92
CA GLY A 10 0.77 -0.14 13.66
C GLY A 10 1.31 0.98 12.78
N ALA A 11 0.97 0.97 11.48
CA ALA A 11 1.23 2.09 10.58
C ALA A 11 0.10 3.12 10.70
N ASN A 12 0.46 4.37 11.01
CA ASN A 12 -0.48 5.48 10.93
C ASN A 12 -0.60 5.91 9.47
N ILE A 13 -1.82 6.07 8.99
CA ILE A 13 -2.10 6.50 7.61
C ILE A 13 -2.37 8.00 7.61
N ASP A 14 -1.54 8.76 6.89
CA ASP A 14 -1.70 10.21 6.75
C ASP A 14 -2.55 10.55 5.53
N GLU A 15 -2.37 9.81 4.44
CA GLU A 15 -3.07 10.04 3.18
C GLU A 15 -3.30 8.73 2.41
N VAL A 16 -4.45 8.66 1.73
CA VAL A 16 -4.77 7.61 0.76
C VAL A 16 -5.20 8.26 -0.54
N GLN A 17 -4.43 8.06 -1.60
CA GLN A 17 -4.79 8.46 -2.95
C GLN A 17 -5.20 7.25 -3.77
N HIS A 18 -6.27 7.41 -4.56
CA HIS A 18 -6.82 6.35 -5.40
C HIS A 18 -6.77 6.79 -6.86
N GLN A 19 -5.97 6.09 -7.67
CA GLN A 19 -5.81 6.38 -9.08
C GLN A 19 -6.42 5.24 -9.91
N ARG A 20 -7.27 5.60 -10.86
CA ARG A 20 -7.81 4.67 -11.86
C ARG A 20 -6.96 4.78 -13.13
N ALA A 21 -6.25 3.72 -13.46
CA ALA A 21 -5.54 3.64 -14.73
C ALA A 21 -6.54 3.27 -15.83
N PHE A 22 -6.97 4.24 -16.63
CA PHE A 22 -7.77 3.99 -17.83
C PHE A 22 -6.83 3.64 -18.98
N SER A 23 -6.66 2.34 -19.28
CA SER A 23 -6.00 1.89 -20.51
C SER A 23 -7.00 1.13 -21.38
N SER A 24 -6.86 1.24 -22.71
CA SER A 24 -7.75 0.63 -23.71
C SER A 24 -7.68 -0.91 -23.79
N LEU A 25 -6.77 -1.55 -23.05
CA LEU A 25 -6.64 -2.99 -22.94
C LEU A 25 -7.15 -3.43 -21.57
N SER A 26 -8.46 -3.63 -21.52
CA SER A 26 -9.31 -3.94 -20.36
C SER A 26 -8.73 -4.97 -19.40
N VAL A 27 -8.12 -4.49 -18.32
CA VAL A 27 -8.31 -5.03 -16.97
C VAL A 27 -8.40 -3.80 -16.08
N GLU A 28 -9.57 -3.53 -15.49
CA GLU A 28 -9.76 -2.42 -14.55
C GLU A 28 -8.79 -2.60 -13.38
N ARG A 29 -7.64 -1.93 -13.47
CA ARG A 29 -6.62 -1.94 -12.42
C ARG A 29 -6.69 -0.61 -11.69
N VAL A 30 -6.96 -0.74 -10.40
CA VAL A 30 -6.91 0.36 -9.44
C VAL A 30 -5.53 0.35 -8.79
N GLN A 31 -4.89 1.51 -8.77
CA GLN A 31 -3.70 1.75 -7.98
C GLN A 31 -4.09 2.62 -6.78
N ILE A 32 -3.56 2.26 -5.61
CA ILE A 32 -3.67 3.08 -4.42
C ILE A 32 -2.27 3.46 -3.96
N GLU A 33 -2.11 4.73 -3.62
CA GLU A 33 -0.92 5.24 -2.96
C GLU A 33 -1.29 5.60 -1.55
N VAL A 34 -0.49 5.15 -0.58
CA VAL A 34 -0.76 5.37 0.82
C VAL A 34 0.49 5.95 1.45
N VAL A 35 0.35 7.13 2.04
CA VAL A 35 1.40 7.74 2.85
C VAL A 35 1.20 7.29 4.28
N VAL A 36 2.24 6.65 4.84
CA VAL A 36 2.21 6.14 6.21
C VAL A 36 3.42 6.61 7.00
N HIS A 37 3.19 6.92 8.28
CA HIS A 37 4.26 7.08 9.25
C HIS A 37 4.72 5.71 9.76
N THR A 38 6.03 5.50 9.73
CA THR A 38 6.67 4.27 10.20
C THR A 38 7.69 4.56 11.29
N ARG A 39 8.01 3.54 12.11
CA ARG A 39 9.01 3.65 13.19
C ARG A 39 10.44 3.44 12.71
N GLY A 40 10.69 3.52 11.40
CA GLY A 40 11.99 3.32 10.78
C GLY A 40 12.00 2.26 9.67
N VAL A 41 13.18 2.01 9.09
CA VAL A 41 13.35 1.16 7.89
C VAL A 41 12.87 -0.27 8.10
N ALA A 42 13.16 -0.88 9.25
CA ALA A 42 12.70 -2.24 9.54
C ALA A 42 11.17 -2.36 9.50
N HIS A 43 10.46 -1.33 9.96
CA HIS A 43 9.00 -1.29 9.93
C HIS A 43 8.45 -1.14 8.52
N ILE A 44 9.16 -0.40 7.64
CA ILE A 44 8.81 -0.30 6.22
C ILE A 44 8.87 -1.69 5.57
N GLU A 45 9.94 -2.45 5.81
CA GLU A 45 10.09 -3.79 5.24
C GLU A 45 9.02 -4.78 5.76
N GLU A 46 8.67 -4.71 7.05
CA GLU A 46 7.57 -5.48 7.63
C GLU A 46 6.25 -5.20 6.92
N ILE A 47 5.92 -3.91 6.73
CA ILE A 47 4.70 -3.47 6.04
C ILE A 47 4.68 -3.98 4.60
N LEU A 48 5.78 -3.83 3.87
CA LEU A 48 5.89 -4.30 2.49
C LEU A 48 5.77 -5.82 2.38
N ALA A 49 6.43 -6.56 3.28
CA ALA A 49 6.35 -8.02 3.31
C ALA A 49 4.92 -8.51 3.61
N ALA A 50 4.26 -7.95 4.62
CA ALA A 50 2.89 -8.31 4.97
C ALA A 50 1.90 -7.97 3.85
N THR A 51 2.07 -6.82 3.19
CA THR A 51 1.21 -6.40 2.07
C THR A 51 1.38 -7.33 0.87
N ARG A 52 2.61 -7.76 0.57
CA ARG A 52 2.88 -8.78 -0.46
C ARG A 52 2.34 -10.16 -0.11
N ALA A 53 2.46 -10.57 1.15
CA ALA A 53 1.91 -11.83 1.63
C ALA A 53 0.37 -11.88 1.55
N ALA A 54 -0.29 -10.72 1.67
CA ALA A 54 -1.72 -10.57 1.46
C ALA A 54 -2.15 -10.55 -0.03
N GLY A 55 -1.21 -10.74 -0.97
CA GLY A 55 -1.47 -10.86 -2.41
C GLY A 55 -1.43 -9.55 -3.18
N TYR A 56 -1.09 -8.42 -2.53
CA TYR A 56 -0.96 -7.13 -3.21
C TYR A 56 0.46 -6.92 -3.74
N ARG A 57 0.58 -6.26 -4.90
CA ARG A 57 1.88 -5.71 -5.32
C ARG A 57 2.09 -4.40 -4.57
N ALA A 58 3.15 -4.33 -3.77
CA ALA A 58 3.50 -3.14 -3.01
C ALA A 58 4.99 -2.83 -3.14
N GLU A 59 5.27 -1.54 -3.37
CA GLU A 59 6.60 -0.96 -3.47
C GLU A 59 6.64 0.35 -2.69
N ARG A 60 7.83 0.73 -2.23
CA ARG A 60 8.04 2.02 -1.61
C ARG A 60 8.21 3.07 -2.71
N ILE A 61 7.39 4.11 -2.68
CA ILE A 61 7.53 5.30 -3.51
C ILE A 61 8.37 6.32 -2.74
N GLY A 62 9.28 7.03 -3.43
CA GLY A 62 10.22 7.99 -2.87
C GLY A 62 10.23 9.27 -3.67
#